data_AF-A0A327JEY1-F1
#
_entry.id   AF-A0A327JEY1-F1
#
_cell.length_a   1.000
_cell.length_b   1.000
_cell.length_c   1.000
_cell.angle_alpha   90.00
_cell.angle_beta   90.00
_cell.angle_gamma   90.00
#
_symmetry.space_group_name_H-M   'P 1'
#
loop_
_entity.id
_entity.type
_entity.pdbx_description
1 polymer ?
#
loop_
_entity_poly.entity_id
_entity_poly.type
_entity_poly.pdbx_seq_one_letter_code
_entity_poly.pdbx_strand_id
1 'polypeptide(L)'
;MSKTTSYKPSYSNGSVSINGQNKVSTVKYGDTVFGNYKMNNYEKELYDYVQKSLPQLVQNVNTFSPEVTKSINNQLSAYQRQGQNYINQIYTPMINNLKNDIASRFGNLDNSMFMNNLNNIENNRSNAVAELADNLLSRQNELVNNELANRYNYINLLNTLQNQYNNYALSMLNSSIGLGNTGLAYNNSVANNNSSNTFNLEQIASLASLAKYFV
;
A
#
# COMPACT_ATOMS: atom_id res chain seq x y z
N MET A 1 27.60 -66.67 8.44
CA MET A 1 26.40 -65.90 8.05
C MET A 1 26.72 -64.42 8.19
N SER A 2 26.96 -63.71 7.08
CA SER A 2 27.24 -62.27 7.14
C SER A 2 25.91 -61.51 7.22
N LYS A 3 25.72 -60.68 8.25
CA LYS A 3 24.55 -59.81 8.37
C LYS A 3 24.67 -58.71 7.32
N THR A 4 23.98 -58.85 6.19
CA THR A 4 23.65 -57.71 5.33
C THR A 4 22.62 -56.86 6.07
N THR A 5 23.10 -55.90 6.87
CA THR A 5 22.24 -54.84 7.40
C THR A 5 21.73 -54.04 6.21
N SER A 6 20.45 -54.21 5.87
CA SER A 6 19.74 -53.39 4.89
C SER A 6 19.78 -51.93 5.37
N TYR A 7 20.73 -51.15 4.87
CA TYR A 7 20.79 -49.72 5.12
C TYR A 7 19.56 -49.08 4.47
N LYS A 8 18.61 -48.60 5.30
CA LYS A 8 17.49 -47.78 4.83
C LYS A 8 17.93 -46.33 4.85
N PRO A 9 17.96 -45.64 3.70
CA PRO A 9 18.29 -44.22 3.64
C PRO A 9 17.33 -43.42 4.53
N SER A 10 17.88 -42.60 5.43
CA SER A 10 17.09 -41.66 6.21
C SER A 10 16.69 -40.46 5.35
N TYR A 11 15.53 -39.86 5.66
CA TYR A 11 15.10 -38.60 5.06
C TYR A 11 16.20 -37.54 5.24
N SER A 12 16.55 -36.84 4.16
CA SER A 12 17.49 -35.73 4.22
C SER A 12 16.73 -34.42 4.44
N ASN A 13 17.08 -33.70 5.50
CA ASN A 13 16.51 -32.40 5.78
C ASN A 13 17.03 -31.37 4.77
N GLY A 14 16.16 -30.47 4.33
CA GLY A 14 16.55 -29.34 3.51
C GLY A 14 16.79 -28.09 4.35
N SER A 15 17.76 -27.26 3.97
CA SER A 15 17.93 -25.92 4.54
C SER A 15 18.36 -24.91 3.50
N VAL A 16 17.91 -23.66 3.67
CA VAL A 16 18.31 -22.53 2.83
C VAL A 16 18.91 -21.46 3.74
N SER A 17 20.13 -21.03 3.42
CA SER A 17 20.83 -19.96 4.14
C SER A 17 21.08 -18.77 3.23
N ILE A 18 20.86 -17.56 3.73
CA ILE A 18 21.17 -16.30 3.04
C ILE A 18 22.06 -15.47 3.97
N ASN A 19 23.18 -14.94 3.45
CA ASN A 19 24.19 -14.23 4.25
C ASN A 19 24.65 -15.00 5.50
N GLY A 20 24.86 -16.31 5.37
CA GLY A 20 25.31 -17.17 6.47
C GLY A 20 24.26 -17.47 7.55
N GLN A 21 23.04 -16.92 7.43
CA GLN A 21 21.94 -17.21 8.35
C GLN A 21 21.01 -18.26 7.75
N ASN A 22 20.75 -19.33 8.50
CA ASN A 22 19.76 -20.33 8.10
C ASN A 22 18.35 -19.71 8.17
N LYS A 23 17.75 -19.48 7.01
CA LYS A 23 16.45 -18.83 6.83
C LYS A 23 15.30 -19.82 6.77
N VAL A 24 15.54 -21.02 6.25
CA VAL A 24 14.53 -22.07 6.18
C VAL A 24 15.12 -23.41 6.54
N SER A 25 14.38 -24.17 7.33
CA SER A 25 14.64 -25.61 7.51
C SER A 25 13.38 -26.42 7.30
N THR A 26 13.53 -27.60 6.71
CA THR A 26 12.46 -28.60 6.60
C THR A 26 12.86 -29.89 7.31
N VAL A 27 11.90 -30.48 8.01
CA VAL A 27 12.08 -31.74 8.77
C VAL A 27 10.88 -32.65 8.52
N LYS A 28 11.13 -33.95 8.39
CA LYS A 28 10.07 -34.97 8.25
C LYS A 28 9.89 -35.70 9.57
N TYR A 29 8.64 -35.76 10.05
CA TYR A 29 8.23 -36.63 11.15
C TYR A 29 7.04 -37.48 10.70
N GLY A 30 7.20 -38.81 10.75
CA GLY A 30 6.23 -39.73 10.16
C GLY A 30 6.08 -39.45 8.65
N ASP A 31 4.85 -39.23 8.19
CA ASP A 31 4.54 -38.90 6.79
C ASP A 31 4.39 -37.40 6.53
N THR A 32 4.60 -36.55 7.53
CA THR A 32 4.42 -35.09 7.42
C THR A 32 5.76 -34.38 7.31
N VAL A 33 5.88 -33.47 6.32
CA VAL A 33 7.01 -32.55 6.17
C VAL A 33 6.63 -31.21 6.81
N PHE A 34 7.40 -30.79 7.81
CA PHE A 34 7.28 -29.49 8.45
C PHE A 34 8.34 -28.56 7.90
N GLY A 35 7.94 -27.35 7.52
CA GLY A 35 8.87 -26.30 7.10
C GLY A 35 8.75 -25.09 8.00
N ASN A 36 9.88 -24.49 8.34
CA ASN A 36 9.94 -23.31 9.20
C ASN A 36 10.71 -22.20 8.49
N TYR A 37 10.05 -21.07 8.24
CA TYR A 37 10.68 -19.84 7.78
C TYR A 37 11.03 -18.96 8.99
N LYS A 38 12.32 -18.62 9.11
CA LYS A 38 12.85 -17.78 10.19
C LYS A 38 12.97 -16.34 9.72
N MET A 39 11.90 -15.58 9.95
CA MET A 39 11.92 -14.12 9.82
C MET A 39 12.97 -13.52 10.78
N ASN A 40 13.77 -12.57 10.29
CA ASN A 40 14.54 -11.70 11.17
C ASN A 40 13.62 -10.69 11.86
N ASN A 41 14.16 -9.90 12.79
CA ASN A 41 13.38 -8.96 13.58
C ASN A 41 12.62 -7.94 12.71
N TYR A 42 13.24 -7.40 11.66
CA TYR A 42 12.62 -6.42 10.77
C TYR A 42 11.52 -7.02 9.90
N GLU A 43 11.76 -8.21 9.34
CA GLU A 43 10.76 -8.96 8.57
C GLU A 43 9.55 -9.28 9.43
N LYS A 44 9.79 -9.73 10.67
CA LYS A 44 8.73 -10.06 11.63
C LYS A 44 7.94 -8.82 12.04
N GLU A 45 8.61 -7.72 12.36
CA GLU A 45 7.96 -6.46 12.75
C GLU A 45 7.04 -5.95 11.63
N LEU A 46 7.53 -5.91 10.40
CA LEU A 46 6.72 -5.48 9.25
C LEU A 46 5.55 -6.44 8.99
N TYR A 47 5.80 -7.74 9.03
CA TYR A 47 4.77 -8.76 8.84
C TYR A 47 3.65 -8.65 9.89
N ASP A 48 4.02 -8.54 11.17
CA ASP A 48 3.07 -8.38 12.28
C ASP A 48 2.30 -7.06 12.17
N TYR A 49 2.97 -5.98 11.79
CA TYR A 49 2.33 -4.69 11.55
C TYR A 49 1.27 -4.79 10.46
N VAL A 50 1.61 -5.32 9.29
CA VAL A 50 0.68 -5.49 8.18
C VAL A 50 -0.49 -6.39 8.58
N GLN A 51 -0.22 -7.52 9.22
CA GLN A 51 -1.25 -8.48 9.63
C GLN A 51 -2.21 -7.90 10.67
N LYS A 52 -1.73 -7.03 11.56
CA LYS A 52 -2.56 -6.33 12.55
C LYS A 52 -3.32 -5.15 11.95
N SER A 53 -2.69 -4.36 11.10
CA SER A 53 -3.26 -3.11 10.58
C SER A 53 -4.28 -3.32 9.46
N LEU A 54 -4.06 -4.30 8.59
CA LEU A 54 -4.91 -4.50 7.41
C LEU A 54 -6.40 -4.76 7.77
N PRO A 55 -6.76 -5.65 8.72
CA PRO A 55 -8.15 -5.85 9.09
C PRO A 55 -8.80 -4.59 9.68
N GLN A 56 -8.06 -3.84 10.50
CA GLN A 56 -8.55 -2.61 11.12
C GLN A 56 -8.82 -1.52 10.09
N LEU A 57 -7.94 -1.38 9.09
CA LEU A 57 -8.06 -0.40 8.03
C LEU A 57 -9.21 -0.74 7.08
N VAL A 58 -9.38 -2.02 6.72
CA VAL A 58 -10.48 -2.46 5.86
C VAL A 58 -11.83 -2.22 6.52
N GLN A 59 -11.97 -2.52 7.82
CA GLN A 59 -13.22 -2.28 8.55
C GLN A 59 -13.57 -0.79 8.67
N ASN A 60 -12.57 0.08 8.74
CA ASN A 60 -12.75 1.51 8.98
C ASN A 60 -12.41 2.38 7.76
N VAL A 61 -12.41 1.82 6.55
CA VAL A 61 -11.95 2.53 5.34
C VAL A 61 -12.76 3.81 5.08
N ASN A 62 -14.07 3.76 5.36
CA ASN A 62 -14.99 4.88 5.18
C ASN A 62 -15.17 5.74 6.44
N THR A 63 -14.44 5.44 7.52
CA THR A 63 -14.53 6.17 8.79
C THR A 63 -13.29 7.05 8.94
N PHE A 64 -13.48 8.36 8.88
CA PHE A 64 -12.40 9.31 9.06
C PHE A 64 -12.12 9.55 10.53
N SER A 65 -10.83 9.64 10.88
CA SER A 65 -10.46 10.02 12.23
C SER A 65 -10.82 11.49 12.48
N PRO A 66 -10.91 11.91 13.76
CA PRO A 66 -11.10 13.32 14.10
C PRO A 66 -10.05 14.24 13.47
N GLU A 67 -8.81 13.79 13.39
CA GLU A 67 -7.68 14.54 12.82
C GLU A 67 -7.84 14.75 11.31
N VAL A 68 -8.23 13.69 10.59
CA VAL A 68 -8.47 13.76 9.13
C VAL A 68 -9.65 14.69 8.84
N THR A 69 -10.76 14.54 9.58
CA THR A 69 -11.92 15.42 9.46
C THR A 69 -11.53 16.88 9.73
N LYS A 70 -10.74 17.14 10.77
CA LYS A 70 -10.21 18.48 11.09
C LYS A 70 -9.35 19.04 9.96
N SER A 71 -8.50 18.23 9.34
CA SER A 71 -7.66 18.64 8.21
C SER A 71 -8.51 19.05 7.00
N ILE A 72 -9.51 18.25 6.62
CA ILE A 72 -10.44 18.56 5.54
C ILE A 72 -11.17 19.90 5.81
N ASN A 73 -11.69 20.06 7.03
CA ASN A 73 -12.40 21.29 7.42
C ASN A 73 -11.50 22.53 7.40
N ASN A 74 -10.23 22.40 7.80
CA ASN A 74 -9.27 23.50 7.75
C ASN A 74 -8.99 23.93 6.30
N GLN A 75 -8.83 22.97 5.38
CA GLN A 75 -8.63 23.24 3.96
C GLN A 75 -9.86 23.91 3.35
N LEU A 76 -11.06 23.41 3.67
CA LEU A 76 -12.31 23.99 3.20
C LEU A 76 -12.50 25.43 3.71
N SER A 77 -12.20 25.66 5.00
CA SER A 77 -12.27 27.00 5.62
C SER A 77 -11.27 27.97 4.99
N ALA A 78 -10.06 27.50 4.65
CA ALA A 78 -9.08 28.31 3.95
C ALA A 78 -9.56 28.71 2.55
N TYR A 79 -10.12 27.76 1.81
CA TYR A 79 -10.69 28.01 0.48
C TYR A 79 -11.87 28.99 0.55
N GLN A 80 -12.77 28.83 1.53
CA GLN A 80 -13.87 29.76 1.78
C GLN A 80 -13.37 31.19 2.02
N ARG A 81 -12.39 31.36 2.92
CA ARG A 81 -11.83 32.70 3.20
C ARG A 81 -11.19 33.30 1.96
N GLN A 82 -10.47 32.51 1.17
CA GLN A 82 -9.87 32.97 -0.07
C GLN A 82 -10.94 33.43 -1.08
N GLY A 83 -12.01 32.65 -1.26
CA GLY A 83 -13.12 33.01 -2.13
C GLY A 83 -13.85 34.28 -1.67
N GLN A 84 -14.13 34.41 -0.38
CA GLN A 84 -14.73 35.63 0.19
C GLN A 84 -13.83 36.86 -0.03
N ASN A 85 -12.52 36.72 0.18
CA ASN A 85 -11.57 37.81 -0.07
C ASN A 85 -11.58 38.23 -1.54
N TYR A 86 -11.62 37.27 -2.47
CA TYR A 86 -11.68 37.53 -3.90
C TYR A 86 -12.97 38.28 -4.29
N ILE A 87 -14.13 37.83 -3.81
CA ILE A 87 -15.42 38.50 -4.03
C ILE A 87 -15.34 39.94 -3.48
N ASN A 88 -14.84 40.11 -2.25
CA ASN A 88 -14.75 41.44 -1.63
C ASN A 88 -13.80 42.37 -2.41
N GLN A 89 -12.68 41.85 -2.93
CA GLN A 89 -11.74 42.62 -3.74
C GLN A 89 -12.35 43.13 -5.05
N ILE A 90 -13.30 42.39 -5.64
CA ILE A 90 -13.98 42.80 -6.87
C ILE A 90 -15.11 43.79 -6.57
N TYR A 91 -16.01 43.43 -5.67
CA TYR A 91 -17.27 44.16 -5.52
C TYR A 91 -17.17 45.37 -4.59
N THR A 92 -16.28 45.37 -3.59
CA THR A 92 -16.14 46.51 -2.67
C THR A 92 -15.71 47.80 -3.39
N PRO A 93 -14.68 47.78 -4.27
CA PRO A 93 -14.30 48.97 -5.02
C PRO A 93 -15.41 49.45 -5.96
N MET A 94 -16.17 48.53 -6.59
CA MET A 94 -17.29 48.89 -7.47
C MET A 94 -18.37 49.67 -6.72
N ILE A 95 -18.75 49.21 -5.53
CA ILE A 95 -19.74 49.90 -4.68
C ILE A 95 -19.21 51.27 -4.26
N ASN A 96 -17.95 51.37 -3.85
CA ASN A 96 -17.36 52.64 -3.42
C ASN A 96 -17.26 53.64 -4.57
N ASN A 97 -16.84 53.18 -5.75
CA ASN A 97 -16.78 54.02 -6.94
C ASN A 97 -18.16 54.51 -7.37
N LEU A 98 -19.18 53.65 -7.32
CA LEU A 98 -20.57 54.05 -7.59
C LEU A 98 -21.06 55.12 -6.60
N LYS A 99 -20.80 54.93 -5.30
CA LYS A 99 -21.16 55.92 -4.26
C LYS A 99 -20.47 57.27 -4.52
N ASN A 100 -19.18 57.26 -4.84
CA ASN A 100 -18.41 58.48 -5.09
C ASN A 100 -18.85 59.20 -6.37
N ASP A 101 -19.10 58.48 -7.46
CA ASP A 101 -19.54 59.07 -8.74
C ASP A 101 -20.93 59.71 -8.61
N ILE A 102 -21.88 59.02 -7.97
CA ILE A 102 -23.23 59.56 -7.75
C ILE A 102 -23.19 60.76 -6.81
N ALA A 103 -22.50 60.67 -5.67
CA ALA A 103 -22.37 61.78 -4.74
C ALA A 103 -21.73 63.01 -5.40
N SER A 104 -20.71 62.81 -6.25
CA SER A 104 -20.04 63.90 -6.98
C SER A 104 -20.92 64.56 -8.04
N ARG A 105 -21.86 63.83 -8.67
CA ARG A 105 -22.71 64.36 -9.75
C ARG A 105 -24.03 64.94 -9.27
N PHE A 106 -24.62 64.31 -8.26
CA PHE A 106 -26.00 64.59 -7.84
C PHE A 106 -26.09 65.15 -6.41
N GLY A 107 -25.00 65.15 -5.65
CA GLY A 107 -24.96 65.65 -4.27
C GLY A 107 -25.73 64.81 -3.24
N ASN A 108 -26.44 63.77 -3.68
CA ASN A 108 -27.17 62.83 -2.84
C ASN A 108 -27.12 61.40 -3.42
N LEU A 109 -27.47 60.40 -2.62
CA LEU A 109 -27.55 58.99 -3.04
C LEU A 109 -29.00 58.53 -3.31
N ASP A 110 -30.00 59.39 -3.08
CA ASP A 110 -31.42 59.09 -3.27
C ASP A 110 -31.85 59.30 -4.73
N ASN A 111 -31.15 58.64 -5.65
CA ASN A 111 -31.49 58.65 -7.07
C ASN A 111 -31.73 57.22 -7.57
N SER A 112 -32.75 57.05 -8.42
CA SER A 112 -33.10 55.77 -9.05
C SER A 112 -31.94 55.14 -9.82
N MET A 113 -31.05 55.95 -10.42
CA MET A 113 -29.85 55.46 -11.09
C MET A 113 -28.84 54.84 -10.11
N PHE A 114 -28.66 55.41 -8.92
CA PHE A 114 -27.82 54.80 -7.89
C PHE A 114 -28.40 53.47 -7.42
N MET A 115 -29.68 53.44 -7.08
CA MET A 115 -30.35 52.25 -6.57
C MET A 115 -30.36 51.11 -7.60
N ASN A 116 -30.60 51.41 -8.87
CA ASN A 116 -30.57 50.41 -9.94
C ASN A 116 -29.16 49.81 -10.12
N ASN A 117 -28.12 50.65 -10.13
CA ASN A 117 -26.74 50.18 -10.27
C ASN A 117 -26.27 49.41 -9.03
N LEU A 118 -26.62 49.88 -7.82
CA LEU A 118 -26.31 49.20 -6.58
C LEU A 118 -26.97 47.82 -6.53
N ASN A 119 -28.26 47.73 -6.88
CA ASN A 119 -28.97 46.46 -6.97
C ASN A 119 -28.30 45.49 -7.95
N ASN A 120 -27.86 45.97 -9.12
CA ASN A 120 -27.16 45.12 -10.08
C ASN A 120 -25.82 44.60 -9.52
N ILE A 121 -25.02 45.45 -8.89
CA ILE A 121 -23.74 45.06 -8.28
C ILE A 121 -23.97 44.06 -7.14
N GLU A 122 -24.97 44.31 -6.28
CA GLU A 122 -25.33 43.45 -5.17
C GLU A 122 -25.90 42.11 -5.62
N ASN A 123 -26.72 42.09 -6.68
CA ASN A 123 -27.20 40.85 -7.30
C ASN A 123 -26.03 40.01 -7.83
N ASN A 124 -25.08 40.62 -8.54
CA ASN A 124 -23.90 39.93 -9.05
C ASN A 124 -23.00 39.43 -7.91
N ARG A 125 -22.83 40.23 -6.85
CA ARG A 125 -22.10 39.79 -5.65
C ARG A 125 -22.78 38.60 -4.98
N SER A 126 -24.10 38.63 -4.87
CA SER A 126 -24.90 37.53 -4.31
C SER A 126 -24.76 36.26 -5.13
N ASN A 127 -24.80 36.36 -6.47
CA ASN A 127 -24.55 35.23 -7.37
C ASN A 127 -23.14 34.65 -7.19
N ALA A 128 -22.11 35.50 -7.09
CA ALA A 128 -20.74 35.04 -6.85
C ALA A 128 -20.58 34.34 -5.50
N VAL A 129 -21.32 34.76 -4.46
CA VAL A 129 -21.35 34.06 -3.17
C VAL A 129 -22.05 32.71 -3.28
N ALA A 130 -23.14 32.61 -4.05
CA ALA A 130 -23.81 31.34 -4.32
C ALA A 130 -22.89 30.37 -5.07
N GLU A 131 -22.21 30.85 -6.12
CA GLU A 131 -21.20 30.05 -6.85
C GLU A 131 -20.05 29.60 -5.95
N LEU A 132 -19.61 30.44 -5.00
CA LEU A 132 -18.61 30.03 -4.01
C LEU A 132 -19.11 28.90 -3.11
N ALA A 133 -20.39 28.90 -2.73
CA ALA A 133 -20.98 27.83 -1.94
C ALA A 133 -21.02 26.50 -2.71
N ASP A 134 -21.39 26.53 -3.99
CA ASP A 134 -21.37 25.35 -4.86
C ASP A 134 -19.94 24.82 -5.06
N ASN A 135 -18.98 25.72 -5.28
CA ASN A 135 -17.57 25.37 -5.38
C ASN A 135 -17.02 24.78 -4.08
N LEU A 136 -17.47 25.25 -2.91
CA LEU A 136 -17.09 24.68 -1.62
C LEU A 136 -17.61 23.24 -1.47
N LEU A 137 -18.85 22.95 -1.88
CA LEU A 137 -19.39 21.59 -1.87
C LEU A 137 -18.61 20.67 -2.81
N SER A 138 -18.31 21.13 -4.03
CA SER A 138 -17.46 20.38 -4.96
C SER A 138 -16.09 20.11 -4.35
N ARG A 139 -15.47 21.13 -3.75
CA ARG A 139 -14.15 21.01 -3.11
C ARG A 139 -14.17 20.06 -1.92
N GLN A 140 -15.23 20.06 -1.12
CA GLN A 140 -15.40 19.12 -0.02
C GLN A 140 -15.44 17.68 -0.55
N ASN A 141 -16.23 17.42 -1.60
CA ASN A 141 -16.32 16.10 -2.23
C ASN A 141 -14.96 15.64 -2.77
N GLU A 142 -14.22 16.53 -3.44
CA GLU A 142 -12.86 16.24 -3.91
C GLU A 142 -11.93 15.85 -2.75
N LEU A 143 -11.91 16.61 -1.67
CA LEU A 143 -11.04 16.34 -0.51
C LEU A 143 -11.38 14.99 0.14
N VAL A 144 -12.66 14.69 0.30
CA VAL A 144 -13.15 13.40 0.83
C VAL A 144 -12.74 12.25 -0.09
N ASN A 145 -12.97 12.38 -1.39
CA ASN A 145 -12.63 11.34 -2.37
C ASN A 145 -11.12 11.11 -2.46
N ASN A 146 -10.31 12.17 -2.39
CA ASN A 146 -8.86 12.08 -2.37
C ASN A 146 -8.36 11.33 -1.13
N GLU A 147 -8.93 11.61 0.05
CA GLU A 147 -8.62 10.87 1.28
C GLU A 147 -9.00 9.39 1.17
N LEU A 148 -10.17 9.08 0.63
CA LEU A 148 -10.57 7.68 0.37
C LEU A 148 -9.61 6.98 -0.59
N ALA A 149 -9.24 7.62 -1.70
CA ALA A 149 -8.28 7.08 -2.66
C ALA A 149 -6.92 6.79 -1.98
N ASN A 150 -6.43 7.71 -1.15
CA ASN A 150 -5.19 7.51 -0.38
C ASN A 150 -5.28 6.30 0.56
N ARG A 151 -6.42 6.13 1.24
CA ARG A 151 -6.66 4.96 2.12
C ARG A 151 -6.69 3.65 1.34
N TYR A 152 -7.37 3.61 0.19
CA TYR A 152 -7.37 2.42 -0.66
C TYR A 152 -5.98 2.09 -1.19
N ASN A 153 -5.21 3.09 -1.61
CA ASN A 153 -3.83 2.92 -2.03
C ASN A 153 -2.97 2.35 -0.89
N TYR A 154 -3.16 2.84 0.34
CA TYR A 154 -2.45 2.33 1.51
C TYR A 154 -2.83 0.88 1.84
N ILE A 155 -4.12 0.54 1.81
CA ILE A 155 -4.60 -0.84 1.99
C ILE A 155 -4.01 -1.77 0.92
N ASN A 156 -3.96 -1.32 -0.34
CA ASN A 156 -3.40 -2.10 -1.43
C ASN A 156 -1.88 -2.32 -1.28
N LEU A 157 -1.14 -1.30 -0.82
CA LEU A 157 0.27 -1.42 -0.48
C LEU A 157 0.47 -2.49 0.61
N LEU A 158 -0.29 -2.42 1.70
CA LEU A 158 -0.20 -3.40 2.80
C LEU A 158 -0.56 -4.81 2.33
N ASN A 159 -1.60 -4.97 1.51
CA ASN A 159 -1.99 -6.26 0.94
C ASN A 159 -0.89 -6.83 0.03
N THR A 160 -0.29 -5.99 -0.80
CA THR A 160 0.84 -6.37 -1.67
C THR A 160 2.03 -6.84 -0.86
N LEU A 161 2.41 -6.11 0.19
CA LEU A 161 3.49 -6.50 1.09
C LEU A 161 3.20 -7.85 1.76
N GLN A 162 1.97 -8.06 2.24
CA GLN A 162 1.58 -9.34 2.85
C GLN A 162 1.75 -10.51 1.87
N ASN A 163 1.24 -10.36 0.64
CA ASN A 163 1.34 -11.39 -0.39
C ASN A 163 2.80 -11.64 -0.80
N GLN A 164 3.62 -10.59 -0.93
CA GLN A 164 5.04 -10.72 -1.23
C GLN A 164 5.77 -11.53 -0.17
N TYR A 165 5.56 -11.23 1.12
CA TYR A 165 6.19 -11.99 2.20
C TYR A 165 5.72 -13.44 2.24
N ASN A 166 4.42 -13.69 2.08
CA ASN A 166 3.89 -15.06 2.03
C ASN A 166 4.48 -15.86 0.86
N ASN A 167 4.54 -15.25 -0.34
CA ASN A 167 5.11 -15.87 -1.53
C ASN A 167 6.62 -16.11 -1.38
N TYR A 168 7.34 -15.16 -0.78
CA TYR A 168 8.77 -15.31 -0.52
C TYR A 168 9.04 -16.44 0.47
N ALA A 169 8.33 -16.48 1.60
CA ALA A 169 8.44 -17.56 2.58
C ALA A 169 8.10 -18.92 1.96
N LEU A 170 7.02 -19.01 1.18
CA LEU A 170 6.62 -20.24 0.47
C LEU A 170 7.66 -20.68 -0.57
N SER A 171 8.23 -19.73 -1.32
CA SER A 171 9.29 -20.00 -2.30
C SER A 171 10.54 -20.58 -1.62
N MET A 172 10.99 -19.99 -0.52
CA MET A 172 12.13 -20.51 0.24
C MET A 172 11.85 -21.88 0.87
N LEU A 173 10.61 -22.12 1.32
CA LEU A 173 10.16 -23.43 1.79
C LEU A 173 10.24 -24.48 0.69
N ASN A 174 9.74 -24.18 -0.51
CA ASN A 174 9.82 -25.07 -1.66
C ASN A 174 11.28 -25.36 -2.06
N SER A 175 12.16 -24.35 -2.05
CA SER A 175 13.60 -24.54 -2.28
C SER A 175 14.24 -25.46 -1.24
N SER A 176 13.89 -25.30 0.05
CA SER A 176 14.34 -26.19 1.11
C SER A 176 13.87 -27.62 0.88
N ILE A 177 12.60 -27.85 0.55
CA ILE A 177 12.07 -29.18 0.22
C ILE A 177 12.84 -29.78 -0.97
N GLY A 178 13.11 -28.99 -2.01
CA GLY A 178 13.93 -29.39 -3.15
C GLY A 178 15.32 -29.88 -2.74
N LEU A 179 16.01 -29.13 -1.88
CA LEU A 179 17.32 -29.53 -1.36
C LEU A 179 17.23 -30.82 -0.53
N GLY A 180 16.21 -30.97 0.32
CA GLY A 180 15.96 -32.21 1.07
C GLY A 180 15.77 -33.42 0.14
N ASN A 181 15.00 -33.26 -0.94
CA ASN A 181 14.81 -34.30 -1.95
C ASN A 181 16.11 -34.66 -2.68
N THR A 182 16.95 -33.67 -3.03
CA THR A 182 18.27 -33.94 -3.64
C THR A 182 19.20 -34.70 -2.69
N GLY A 183 19.21 -34.34 -1.40
CA GLY A 183 19.97 -35.06 -0.39
C GLY A 183 19.48 -36.48 -0.19
N LEU A 184 18.17 -36.71 -0.22
CA LEU A 184 17.58 -38.06 -0.17
C LEU A 184 17.97 -38.89 -1.40
N ALA A 185 17.92 -38.30 -2.59
CA ALA A 185 18.35 -38.96 -3.83
C ALA A 185 19.84 -39.37 -3.76
N TYR A 186 20.70 -38.48 -3.25
CA TYR A 186 22.10 -38.80 -2.99
C TYR A 186 22.24 -39.97 -2.01
N ASN A 187 21.58 -39.93 -0.86
CA ASN A 187 21.63 -41.01 0.14
C ASN A 187 21.16 -42.36 -0.44
N ASN A 188 20.07 -42.35 -1.24
CA ASN A 188 19.59 -43.53 -1.96
C ASN A 188 20.64 -44.05 -2.96
N SER A 189 21.30 -43.16 -3.69
CA SER A 189 22.35 -43.53 -4.65
C SER A 189 23.56 -44.18 -3.96
N VAL A 190 23.98 -43.67 -2.81
CA VAL A 190 25.10 -44.23 -2.01
C VAL A 190 24.70 -45.57 -1.40
N ALA A 191 23.49 -45.68 -0.86
CA ALA A 191 22.94 -46.92 -0.31
C ALA A 191 22.89 -48.05 -1.36
N ASN A 192 22.51 -47.71 -2.59
CA ASN A 192 22.42 -48.66 -3.72
C ASN A 192 23.79 -48.93 -4.38
N ASN A 193 24.74 -47.99 -4.35
CA ASN A 193 26.10 -48.16 -4.90
C ASN A 193 27.00 -49.11 -4.09
N ASN A 194 26.58 -49.55 -2.91
CA ASN A 194 27.22 -50.71 -2.25
C ASN A 194 26.99 -52.04 -3.01
N SER A 195 26.29 -52.03 -4.16
CA SER A 195 26.11 -53.23 -5.00
C SER A 195 26.76 -53.19 -6.39
N SER A 196 27.01 -52.03 -7.01
CA SER A 196 27.59 -52.01 -8.38
C SER A 196 28.29 -50.69 -8.72
N ASN A 197 29.58 -50.80 -9.00
CA ASN A 197 30.51 -49.74 -9.40
C ASN A 197 30.20 -49.20 -10.81
N THR A 198 29.58 -48.01 -10.95
CA THR A 198 29.70 -47.12 -12.13
C THR A 198 28.96 -45.78 -11.90
N PHE A 199 29.70 -44.70 -11.69
CA PHE A 199 29.15 -43.33 -11.68
C PHE A 199 28.79 -42.90 -13.11
N ASN A 200 27.50 -42.70 -13.41
CA ASN A 200 27.06 -42.13 -14.69
C ASN A 200 27.03 -40.60 -14.59
N LEU A 201 27.97 -39.97 -15.31
CA LEU A 201 28.22 -38.52 -15.41
C LEU A 201 26.99 -37.71 -15.87
N GLU A 202 26.02 -38.37 -16.50
CA GLU A 202 24.78 -37.76 -17.00
C GLU A 202 23.82 -37.30 -15.89
N GLN A 203 23.81 -37.95 -14.72
CA GLN A 203 22.96 -37.52 -13.59
C GLN A 203 23.48 -36.23 -12.92
N ILE A 204 24.79 -35.99 -12.98
CA ILE A 204 25.41 -34.77 -12.45
C ILE A 204 25.14 -33.59 -13.38
N ALA A 205 25.05 -33.83 -14.69
CA ALA A 205 24.77 -32.79 -15.69
C ALA A 205 23.35 -32.20 -15.56
N SER A 206 22.34 -32.97 -15.16
CA SER A 206 20.97 -32.46 -14.94
C SER A 206 20.82 -31.64 -13.65
N LEU A 207 21.75 -31.77 -12.69
CA LEU A 207 21.79 -30.95 -11.48
C LEU A 207 22.42 -29.57 -11.74
N ALA A 208 23.39 -29.47 -12.66
CA ALA A 208 24.01 -28.21 -13.05
C ALA A 208 23.08 -27.29 -13.87
N SER A 209 22.11 -27.85 -14.61
CA SER A 209 21.13 -27.05 -15.35
C SER A 209 20.12 -26.31 -14.44
N LEU A 210 19.90 -26.77 -13.20
CA LEU A 210 19.07 -26.04 -12.24
C LEU A 210 19.81 -24.84 -11.62
N ALA A 211 21.15 -24.91 -11.49
CA ALA A 211 21.97 -23.82 -10.95
C ALA A 211 22.07 -22.62 -11.91
N LYS A 212 21.82 -22.81 -13.21
CA LYS A 212 21.79 -21.71 -14.20
C LYS A 212 20.63 -20.73 -14.01
N TYR A 213 19.62 -21.06 -13.20
CA TYR A 213 18.51 -20.16 -12.89
C TYR A 213 18.77 -19.26 -11.66
N PHE A 214 19.99 -19.29 -11.12
CA PHE A 214 20.42 -18.47 -9.97
C PHE A 214 21.60 -17.54 -10.27
N VAL A 215 21.74 -17.08 -11.52
CA VAL A 215 22.54 -15.90 -11.89
C VAL A 215 21.61 -14.85 -12.50
#